data_AF-A0A242MCT3-F1
#
_entry.id   AF-A0A242MCT3-F1
#
_cell.length_a   1.000
_cell.length_b   1.000
_cell.length_c   1.000
_cell.angle_alpha   90.00
_cell.angle_beta   90.00
_cell.angle_gamma   90.00
#
_symmetry.space_group_name_H-M   'P 1'
#
loop_
_entity.id
_entity.type
_entity.pdbx_description
1 polymer ?
#
loop_
_entity_poly.entity_id
_entity_poly.type
_entity_poly.pdbx_seq_one_letter_code
_entity_poly.pdbx_strand_id
1 'polypeptide(L)'
;MLKQMDVNAVAPEALEGARSATGSAFGATVEVKRWSSGRKRSVVLRLLRGESVDAVSREVSVTIAQLEEWRALALAAMEAGLKARESDPLEAKLDEAVRRVGELSMEVEILRKERERQARHPLGVRRSSK
;
A
#
# COMPACT_ATOMS: atom_id res chain seq x y z
N MET A 1 -26.68 29.95 19.10
CA MET A 1 -25.96 31.23 19.30
C MET A 1 -25.20 31.55 18.02
N LEU A 2 -25.76 32.45 17.20
CA LEU A 2 -25.03 33.09 16.11
C LEU A 2 -24.16 34.21 16.69
N LYS A 3 -22.90 34.31 16.26
CA LYS A 3 -22.11 35.54 16.35
C LYS A 3 -21.07 35.49 15.22
N GLN A 4 -21.43 36.07 14.08
CA GLN A 4 -21.01 37.41 13.63
C GLN A 4 -19.67 37.34 12.90
N MET A 5 -19.74 37.71 11.63
CA MET A 5 -18.64 38.04 10.74
C MET A 5 -17.98 39.34 11.22
N ASP A 6 -16.67 39.46 11.08
CA ASP A 6 -16.07 40.77 10.86
C ASP A 6 -15.29 40.73 9.55
N VAL A 7 -15.88 41.45 8.60
CA VAL A 7 -15.31 41.84 7.33
C VAL A 7 -14.62 43.18 7.61
N ASN A 8 -13.32 43.27 7.39
CA ASN A 8 -12.68 44.58 7.23
C ASN A 8 -11.70 44.50 6.06
N ALA A 9 -12.14 45.11 4.97
CA ALA A 9 -11.32 45.49 3.84
C ALA A 9 -10.74 46.88 4.13
N VAL A 10 -9.41 47.05 4.00
CA VAL A 10 -8.80 48.30 3.53
C VAL A 10 -7.57 47.95 2.67
N ALA A 11 -7.43 48.71 1.59
CA ALA A 11 -6.66 48.50 0.38
C ALA A 11 -5.15 48.87 0.51
N PRO A 12 -4.34 48.82 -0.58
CA PRO A 12 -2.89 48.64 -0.56
C PRO A 12 -2.11 49.97 -0.53
N GLU A 13 -0.91 49.95 0.04
CA GLU A 13 0.10 50.98 -0.22
C GLU A 13 1.44 50.31 -0.54
N ALA A 14 1.97 50.72 -1.70
CA ALA A 14 3.27 50.35 -2.22
C ALA A 14 4.40 51.02 -1.44
N LEU A 15 5.50 50.32 -1.21
CA LEU A 15 6.82 50.92 -1.33
C LEU A 15 7.91 49.87 -1.55
N GLU A 16 8.48 49.96 -2.73
CA GLU A 16 9.68 49.31 -3.24
C GLU A 16 10.91 49.81 -2.47
N GLY A 17 11.83 48.90 -2.08
CA GLY A 17 13.05 49.29 -1.38
C GLY A 17 13.94 48.13 -0.98
N ALA A 18 14.87 47.78 -1.87
CA ALA A 18 15.82 46.67 -1.78
C ALA A 18 16.68 46.62 -0.51
N ARG A 19 16.81 45.42 0.10
CA ARG A 19 17.96 44.96 0.90
C ARG A 19 18.10 43.43 0.82
N SER A 20 19.08 42.95 0.07
CA SER A 20 19.57 41.57 0.17
C SER A 20 20.59 41.46 1.30
N ALA A 21 20.37 40.53 2.23
CA ALA A 21 21.43 39.86 2.99
C ALA A 21 20.86 38.57 3.64
N THR A 22 21.14 37.46 2.98
CA THR A 22 21.65 36.19 3.54
C THR A 22 21.13 35.71 4.90
N GLY A 23 20.40 34.60 4.86
CA GLY A 23 20.46 33.56 5.89
C GLY A 23 19.18 33.35 6.69
N SER A 24 18.67 32.10 6.66
CA SER A 24 17.60 31.56 7.51
C SER A 24 16.18 31.97 7.09
N ALA A 25 15.28 31.10 6.63
CA ALA A 25 15.14 29.68 6.89
C ALA A 25 14.43 28.97 5.72
N PHE A 26 15.18 28.44 4.75
CA PHE A 26 14.70 27.31 3.93
C PHE A 26 14.92 26.01 4.70
N GLY A 27 14.45 26.01 5.94
CA GLY A 27 14.35 24.88 6.83
C GLY A 27 12.92 24.77 7.33
N ALA A 28 11.94 25.16 6.51
CA ALA A 28 10.60 24.60 6.68
C ALA A 28 10.79 23.11 6.41
N THR A 29 10.88 22.33 7.47
CA THR A 29 10.71 20.89 7.43
C THR A 29 9.48 20.65 6.61
N VAL A 30 9.67 20.34 5.32
CA VAL A 30 8.59 19.93 4.45
C VAL A 30 8.13 18.67 5.12
N GLU A 31 7.06 18.78 5.91
CA GLU A 31 6.34 17.64 6.41
C GLU A 31 6.16 16.76 5.18
N VAL A 32 6.85 15.62 5.13
CA VAL A 32 6.66 14.65 4.07
C VAL A 32 5.27 14.10 4.33
N LYS A 33 4.28 14.85 3.89
CA LYS A 33 2.87 14.54 4.05
C LYS A 33 2.68 13.29 3.22
N ARG A 34 2.63 12.17 3.93
CA ARG A 34 2.53 10.84 3.34
C ARG A 34 1.36 10.84 2.38
N TRP A 35 1.66 10.68 1.09
CA TRP A 35 0.64 10.64 0.06
C TRP A 35 -0.22 9.39 0.24
N SER A 36 -1.52 9.59 0.46
CA SER A 36 -2.46 8.47 0.46
C SER A 36 -2.60 7.90 -0.95
N SER A 37 -2.88 6.60 -1.04
CA SER A 37 -3.11 5.92 -2.32
C SER A 37 -4.23 6.55 -3.13
N GLY A 38 -5.33 6.95 -2.47
CA GLY A 38 -6.46 7.63 -3.10
C GLY A 38 -6.08 8.97 -3.74
N ARG A 39 -5.23 9.76 -3.07
CA ARG A 39 -4.76 11.05 -3.61
C ARG A 39 -3.77 10.89 -4.75
N LYS A 40 -2.88 9.89 -4.70
CA LYS A 40 -2.02 9.55 -5.86
C LYS A 40 -2.87 9.12 -7.06
N ARG A 41 -3.89 8.29 -6.84
CA ARG A 41 -4.83 7.85 -7.88
C ARG A 41 -5.53 9.03 -8.54
N SER A 42 -6.05 9.99 -7.78
CA SER A 42 -6.72 11.16 -8.37
C SER A 42 -5.78 12.00 -9.24
N VAL A 43 -4.53 12.18 -8.82
CA VAL A 43 -3.50 12.90 -9.60
C VAL A 43 -3.19 12.15 -10.90
N VAL A 44 -2.96 10.83 -10.83
CA VAL A 44 -2.69 10.02 -12.03
C VAL A 44 -3.87 10.07 -13.01
N LEU A 45 -5.12 10.02 -12.52
CA LEU A 45 -6.30 10.12 -13.38
C LEU A 45 -6.38 11.47 -14.12
N ARG A 46 -5.94 12.56 -13.51
CA ARG A 46 -5.84 13.88 -14.18
C ARG A 46 -4.83 13.85 -15.32
N LEU A 47 -3.66 13.27 -15.08
CA LEU A 47 -2.62 13.09 -16.11
C LEU A 47 -3.12 12.21 -17.27
N LEU A 48 -3.87 11.14 -16.98
CA LEU A 48 -4.44 10.27 -18.02
C LEU A 48 -5.56 10.94 -18.82
N ARG A 49 -6.25 11.96 -18.27
CA ARG A 49 -7.23 12.78 -19.00
C ARG A 49 -6.59 13.81 -19.95
N GLY A 50 -5.26 13.94 -19.93
CA GLY A 50 -4.53 14.87 -20.79
C GLY A 50 -4.27 16.26 -20.18
N GLU A 51 -4.45 16.43 -18.87
CA GLU A 51 -3.98 17.66 -18.19
C GLU A 51 -2.45 17.75 -18.27
N SER A 52 -1.92 18.99 -18.40
CA SER A 52 -0.48 19.18 -18.52
C SER A 52 0.24 18.85 -17.21
N VAL A 53 1.37 18.14 -17.33
CA VAL A 53 2.16 17.70 -16.17
C VAL A 53 2.67 18.90 -15.37
N ASP A 54 3.01 20.00 -16.05
CA ASP A 54 3.44 21.26 -15.43
C ASP A 54 2.34 21.91 -14.58
N ALA A 55 1.09 21.93 -15.05
CA ALA A 55 -0.01 22.52 -14.30
C ALA A 55 -0.32 21.69 -13.05
N VAL A 56 -0.36 20.35 -13.20
CA VAL A 56 -0.61 19.43 -12.09
C VAL A 56 0.53 19.48 -11.06
N SER A 57 1.78 19.55 -11.50
CA SER A 57 2.96 19.72 -10.64
C SER A 57 2.87 20.97 -9.76
N ARG A 58 2.49 22.11 -10.35
CA ARG A 58 2.36 23.39 -9.64
C ARG A 58 1.23 23.36 -8.59
N GLU A 59 0.10 22.75 -8.91
CA GLU A 59 -1.04 22.65 -7.99
C GLU A 59 -0.77 21.67 -6.84
N VAL A 60 -0.16 20.53 -7.15
CA VAL A 60 0.05 19.41 -6.22
C VAL A 60 1.38 19.58 -5.44
N SER A 61 2.25 20.49 -5.88
CA SER A 61 3.60 20.75 -5.35
C SER A 61 4.48 19.49 -5.34
N VAL A 62 4.36 18.66 -6.38
CA VAL A 62 5.11 17.41 -6.56
C VAL A 62 5.98 17.55 -7.80
N THR A 63 7.20 17.02 -7.78
CA THR A 63 8.11 17.15 -8.92
C THR A 63 7.57 16.42 -10.15
N ILE A 64 7.89 16.93 -11.34
CA ILE A 64 7.48 16.34 -12.61
C ILE A 64 7.95 14.88 -12.71
N ALA A 65 9.20 14.60 -12.32
CA ALA A 65 9.74 13.24 -12.29
C ALA A 65 8.93 12.28 -11.41
N GLN A 66 8.47 12.73 -10.23
CA GLN A 66 7.62 11.91 -9.35
C GLN A 66 6.23 11.67 -9.95
N LEU A 67 5.66 12.66 -10.65
CA LEU A 67 4.39 12.51 -11.34
C LEU A 67 4.49 11.51 -12.50
N GLU A 68 5.58 11.56 -13.26
CA GLU A 68 5.86 10.59 -14.32
C GLU A 68 6.07 9.18 -13.77
N GLU A 69 6.79 9.04 -12.66
CA GLU A 69 6.95 7.76 -11.97
C GLU A 69 5.60 7.18 -11.55
N TRP A 70 4.71 7.98 -10.96
CA TRP A 70 3.37 7.52 -10.58
C TRP A 70 2.53 7.13 -11.79
N ARG A 71 2.65 7.86 -12.90
CA ARG A 71 1.99 7.52 -14.16
C ARG A 71 2.51 6.19 -14.71
N ALA A 72 3.83 5.97 -14.73
CA ALA A 72 4.44 4.73 -15.20
C ALA A 72 4.03 3.53 -14.33
N LEU A 73 4.08 3.68 -13.01
CA LEU A 73 3.63 2.64 -12.06
C LEU A 73 2.16 2.29 -12.26
N ALA A 74 1.31 3.30 -12.48
CA ALA A 74 -0.11 3.06 -12.73
C ALA A 74 -0.35 2.33 -14.05
N LEU A 75 0.36 2.68 -15.12
CA LEU A 75 0.27 1.99 -16.41
C LEU A 75 0.72 0.51 -16.30
N ALA A 76 1.84 0.26 -15.64
CA ALA A 76 2.32 -1.10 -15.38
C ALA A 76 1.34 -1.92 -14.53
N ALA A 77 0.76 -1.31 -13.49
CA ALA A 77 -0.24 -1.96 -12.65
C ALA A 77 -1.55 -2.25 -13.42
N MET A 78 -1.98 -1.36 -14.31
CA MET A 78 -3.12 -1.61 -15.19
C MET A 78 -2.84 -2.76 -16.15
N GLU A 79 -1.66 -2.80 -16.77
CA GLU A 79 -1.27 -3.91 -17.64
C GLU A 79 -1.21 -5.24 -16.88
N ALA A 80 -0.63 -5.24 -15.67
CA ALA A 80 -0.59 -6.42 -14.80
C ALA A 80 -2.01 -6.87 -14.40
N GLY A 81 -2.89 -5.93 -14.02
CA GLY A 81 -4.27 -6.21 -13.67
C GLY A 81 -5.11 -6.72 -14.84
N LEU A 82 -4.84 -6.26 -16.06
CA LEU A 82 -5.49 -6.74 -17.28
C LEU A 82 -4.93 -8.09 -17.75
N LYS A 83 -3.65 -8.38 -17.48
CA LYS A 83 -3.02 -9.68 -17.77
C LYS A 83 -3.43 -10.77 -16.78
N ALA A 84 -3.73 -10.40 -15.54
CA ALA A 84 -4.34 -11.30 -14.59
C ALA A 84 -5.72 -11.71 -15.14
N ARG A 85 -5.78 -12.83 -15.86
CA ARG A 85 -7.05 -13.54 -16.06
C ARG A 85 -7.57 -13.81 -14.65
N GLU A 86 -8.77 -13.31 -14.39
CA GLU A 86 -9.72 -13.64 -13.31
C GLU A 86 -9.32 -14.88 -12.49
N SER A 87 -8.24 -14.78 -11.72
CA SER A 87 -7.81 -15.76 -10.75
C SER A 87 -7.81 -14.95 -9.50
N ASP A 88 -8.91 -15.12 -8.77
CA ASP A 88 -9.13 -14.40 -7.55
C ASP A 88 -7.92 -14.67 -6.64
N PRO A 89 -7.22 -13.67 -6.11
CA PRO A 89 -6.18 -13.92 -5.10
C PRO A 89 -6.72 -14.73 -3.90
N LEU A 90 -8.04 -14.82 -3.71
CA LEU A 90 -8.69 -15.77 -2.81
C LEU A 90 -8.65 -17.21 -3.31
N GLU A 91 -8.78 -17.48 -4.61
CA GLU A 91 -8.67 -18.83 -5.19
C GLU A 91 -7.28 -19.42 -4.97
N ALA A 92 -6.21 -18.65 -5.21
CA ALA A 92 -4.85 -19.16 -4.96
C ALA A 92 -4.62 -19.53 -3.48
N LYS A 93 -5.16 -18.73 -2.56
CA LYS A 93 -5.12 -19.01 -1.12
C LYS A 93 -6.01 -20.19 -0.73
N LEU A 94 -7.15 -20.34 -1.41
CA LEU A 94 -8.07 -21.46 -1.23
C LEU A 94 -7.40 -22.76 -1.67
N ASP A 95 -6.77 -22.77 -2.84
CA ASP A 95 -6.05 -23.93 -3.37
C ASP A 95 -4.90 -24.36 -2.45
N GLU A 96 -4.14 -23.38 -1.93
CA GLU A 96 -3.09 -23.65 -0.95
C GLU A 96 -3.67 -24.27 0.34
N ALA A 97 -4.78 -23.72 0.85
CA ALA A 97 -5.44 -24.22 2.04
C ALA A 97 -5.99 -25.64 1.81
N VAL A 98 -6.64 -25.89 0.67
CA VAL A 98 -7.17 -27.21 0.29
C VAL A 98 -6.03 -28.23 0.19
N ARG A 99 -4.91 -27.87 -0.44
CA ARG A 99 -3.72 -28.73 -0.50
C ARG A 99 -3.22 -29.08 0.91
N ARG A 100 -3.11 -28.09 1.79
CA ARG A 100 -2.60 -28.29 3.16
C ARG A 100 -3.54 -29.13 4.03
N VAL A 101 -4.85 -28.97 3.85
CA VAL A 101 -5.86 -29.83 4.49
C VAL A 101 -5.73 -31.26 4.00
N GLY A 102 -5.48 -31.48 2.71
CA GLY A 102 -5.22 -32.81 2.14
C GLY A 102 -4.00 -33.47 2.78
N GLU A 103 -2.86 -32.76 2.83
CA GLU A 103 -1.61 -33.24 3.45
C GLU A 103 -1.83 -33.65 4.92
N LEU A 104 -2.44 -32.77 5.72
CA LEU A 104 -2.73 -33.05 7.13
C LEU A 104 -3.73 -34.20 7.32
N SER A 105 -4.73 -34.31 6.44
CA SER A 105 -5.71 -35.40 6.49
C SER A 105 -5.05 -36.76 6.26
N MET A 106 -4.15 -36.83 5.29
CA MET A 106 -3.37 -38.04 5.02
C MET A 106 -2.46 -38.40 6.21
N GLU A 107 -1.76 -37.44 6.79
CA GLU A 107 -0.90 -37.66 7.96
C GLU A 107 -1.70 -38.17 9.16
N VAL A 108 -2.85 -37.55 9.44
CA VAL A 108 -3.76 -38.00 10.51
C VAL A 108 -4.25 -39.43 10.28
N GLU A 109 -4.56 -39.80 9.03
CA GLU A 109 -5.00 -41.16 8.70
C GLU A 109 -3.90 -42.20 8.95
N ILE A 110 -2.66 -41.90 8.55
CA ILE A 110 -1.49 -42.75 8.80
C ILE A 110 -1.30 -42.93 10.32
N LEU A 111 -1.27 -41.84 11.08
CA LEU A 111 -1.07 -41.89 12.54
C LEU A 111 -2.19 -42.65 13.25
N ARG A 112 -3.44 -42.56 12.77
CA ARG A 112 -4.56 -43.35 13.31
C ARG A 112 -4.35 -44.84 13.06
N LYS A 113 -3.95 -45.22 11.84
CA LYS A 113 -3.65 -46.61 11.48
C LYS A 113 -2.48 -47.18 12.29
N GLU A 114 -1.44 -46.38 12.54
CA GLU A 114 -0.32 -46.79 13.40
C GLU A 114 -0.76 -47.01 14.85
N ARG A 115 -1.56 -46.10 15.42
CA ARG A 115 -2.13 -46.28 16.76
C ARG A 115 -2.98 -47.53 16.85
N GLU A 116 -3.81 -47.81 15.85
CA GLU A 116 -4.63 -49.03 15.81
C GLU A 116 -3.76 -50.28 15.76
N ARG A 117 -2.69 -50.28 14.96
CA ARG A 117 -1.72 -51.39 14.92
C ARG A 117 -1.05 -51.61 16.28
N GLN A 118 -0.63 -50.53 16.95
CA GLN A 118 -0.04 -50.59 18.30
C GLN A 118 -1.04 -51.07 19.36
N ALA A 119 -2.31 -50.68 19.27
CA ALA A 119 -3.35 -51.18 20.17
C ALA A 119 -3.59 -52.69 20.00
N ARG A 120 -3.49 -53.20 18.76
CA ARG A 120 -3.59 -54.65 18.46
C ARG A 120 -2.34 -55.43 18.87
N HIS A 121 -1.16 -54.80 18.82
CA HIS A 121 0.12 -55.40 19.19
C HIS A 121 0.85 -54.46 20.15
N PRO A 122 0.48 -54.45 21.45
CA PRO A 122 1.14 -53.59 22.42
C PRO A 122 2.62 -53.90 22.42
N LEU A 123 3.45 -52.87 22.20
CA LEU A 123 4.90 -53.00 22.22
C LEU A 123 5.30 -53.62 23.56
N GLY A 124 5.86 -54.82 23.53
CA GLY A 124 6.26 -55.54 24.74
C GLY A 124 7.17 -54.67 25.58
N VAL A 125 6.95 -54.64 26.91
CA VAL A 125 7.72 -53.85 27.87
C VAL A 125 9.21 -54.10 27.61
N ARG A 126 9.91 -53.07 27.10
CA ARG A 126 11.35 -53.13 26.89
C ARG A 126 11.98 -53.25 28.28
N ARG A 127 12.46 -54.44 28.66
CA ARG A 127 13.19 -54.63 29.92
C ARG A 127 14.42 -53.71 29.88
N SER A 128 14.47 -52.76 30.81
CA SER A 128 15.67 -51.98 31.07
C SER A 128 16.79 -52.95 31.42
N SER A 129 17.86 -52.96 30.62
CA SER A 129 19.11 -53.61 31.01
C SER A 129 19.70 -52.81 32.15
N LYS A 130 19.98 -53.48 33.26
CA LYS A 130 20.78 -52.97 34.37
C LYS A 130 22.25 -52.97 33.99
#